data_AF-A0A6P7P3S6-F1
#
_entry.id   AF-A0A6P7P3S6-F1
#
_cell.length_a   1.000
_cell.length_b   1.000
_cell.length_c   1.000
_cell.angle_alpha   90.00
_cell.angle_beta   90.00
_cell.angle_gamma   90.00
#
_symmetry.space_group_name_H-M   'P 1'
#
loop_
_entity.id
_entity.type
_entity.pdbx_description
1 polymer ?
#
loop_
_entity_poly.entity_id
_entity_poly.type
_entity_poly.pdbx_seq_one_letter_code
_entity_poly.pdbx_strand_id
1 'polypeptide(L)'
;MQRDTDPVPPSKSSPKRLAVVPPKPQSPVHARTVHRQPGRSQELDRALIQQLRDRCEQQAVQLQSLQAQLKKAFLCMDVFSITTQHFCLKSESAIVKERELSLELARIRDEVAVSVAHWEQLQQEKEELERGFQAELLGLRARQRGELEELEERLKAQHAAHAAGLRAQRRAELEELRVRQQRQIQEMSESHEASLMEMEATHGDTLATLQEEQARTVKNLKMAHEQQRKSLEEEFEKIRLSLQDQVDTLTFQNRSLRDRAKRFEEALRRSTDEQIVDALAPYKHIEEDLKSLKEVLEMKNQQIHQQELKISELEKIQAEKNVYLEERVQILQQQNEDLKARIDKNLAVSRQLSEENANLQVHVEKESNEKKRLSRTNEELLWRLQTGELSPRMSPSSSPVHRPSSGPGSPARPHSYHQ
;
A
#
# COMPACT_ATOMS: atom_id res chain seq x y z
N MET A 1 16.97 -8.31 -134.99
CA MET A 1 17.33 -9.72 -135.27
C MET A 1 16.42 -10.19 -136.41
N GLN A 2 16.67 -9.82 -137.66
CA GLN A 2 17.59 -10.45 -138.64
C GLN A 2 17.22 -11.90 -139.00
N ARG A 3 16.91 -12.08 -140.30
CA ARG A 3 17.06 -13.30 -141.15
C ARG A 3 16.15 -14.49 -140.80
N ASP A 4 15.60 -15.30 -141.72
CA ASP A 4 15.88 -15.70 -143.11
C ASP A 4 14.50 -15.89 -143.84
N THR A 5 14.32 -15.92 -145.16
CA THR A 5 14.78 -16.98 -146.07
C THR A 5 14.41 -16.61 -147.53
N ASP A 6 15.34 -16.89 -148.44
CA ASP A 6 15.35 -16.91 -149.92
C ASP A 6 14.25 -17.82 -150.59
N PRO A 7 14.26 -18.17 -151.91
CA PRO A 7 14.32 -17.38 -153.18
C PRO A 7 13.42 -17.91 -154.35
N VAL A 8 13.12 -17.07 -155.39
CA VAL A 8 13.11 -17.35 -156.88
C VAL A 8 12.08 -18.36 -157.49
N PRO A 9 11.70 -18.43 -158.81
CA PRO A 9 11.80 -17.56 -160.02
C PRO A 9 10.44 -17.27 -160.74
N PRO A 10 10.43 -16.53 -161.89
CA PRO A 10 9.22 -16.22 -162.67
C PRO A 10 8.97 -17.19 -163.84
N SER A 11 7.71 -17.36 -164.25
CA SER A 11 7.35 -17.98 -165.54
C SER A 11 6.33 -17.12 -166.30
N LYS A 12 6.82 -16.52 -167.39
CA LYS A 12 6.02 -15.84 -168.40
C LYS A 12 5.57 -16.84 -169.48
N SER A 13 4.45 -16.49 -170.09
CA SER A 13 4.14 -16.68 -171.52
C SER A 13 3.48 -17.99 -171.96
N SER A 14 2.27 -17.76 -172.48
CA SER A 14 1.28 -18.58 -173.18
C SER A 14 1.77 -19.47 -174.34
N PRO A 15 0.90 -20.39 -174.81
CA PRO A 15 1.23 -21.51 -175.69
C PRO A 15 0.97 -21.19 -177.16
N LYS A 16 1.62 -21.91 -178.08
CA LYS A 16 1.19 -22.04 -179.49
C LYS A 16 1.53 -23.45 -180.00
N ARG A 17 0.50 -24.25 -180.27
CA ARG A 17 0.56 -25.37 -181.22
C ARG A 17 -0.63 -25.28 -182.17
N LEU A 18 -0.28 -25.28 -183.46
CA LEU A 18 -0.98 -25.85 -184.62
C LEU A 18 -2.33 -25.23 -185.00
N ALA A 19 -2.39 -24.62 -186.18
CA ALA A 19 -2.75 -25.37 -187.39
C ALA A 19 -2.87 -24.41 -188.58
N VAL A 20 -2.10 -24.61 -189.66
CA VAL A 20 -2.54 -24.29 -191.03
C VAL A 20 -1.83 -25.24 -192.00
N VAL A 21 -2.62 -26.06 -192.68
CA VAL A 21 -2.34 -26.87 -193.88
C VAL A 21 -3.70 -26.94 -194.60
N PRO A 22 -3.85 -27.11 -195.93
CA PRO A 22 -2.99 -26.94 -197.11
C PRO A 22 -3.67 -25.95 -198.13
N PRO A 23 -3.42 -26.04 -199.45
CA PRO A 23 -4.40 -26.79 -200.24
C PRO A 23 -3.81 -27.80 -201.21
N LYS A 24 -4.71 -28.74 -201.54
CA LYS A 24 -4.58 -30.04 -202.19
C LYS A 24 -4.63 -29.93 -203.74
N PRO A 25 -4.52 -31.03 -204.51
CA PRO A 25 -3.66 -31.11 -205.69
C PRO A 25 -4.43 -31.27 -207.02
N GLN A 26 -3.64 -31.33 -208.10
CA GLN A 26 -3.86 -32.07 -209.36
C GLN A 26 -4.78 -31.48 -210.46
N SER A 27 -4.11 -31.05 -211.56
CA SER A 27 -4.34 -31.39 -212.99
C SER A 27 -5.40 -32.45 -213.31
N PRO A 28 -6.01 -32.53 -214.52
CA PRO A 28 -5.36 -32.37 -215.84
C PRO A 28 -6.25 -31.61 -216.89
N VAL A 29 -5.84 -31.35 -218.13
CA VAL A 29 -6.05 -32.23 -219.30
C VAL A 29 -5.49 -31.58 -220.56
N HIS A 30 -5.06 -32.46 -221.45
CA HIS A 30 -4.35 -32.38 -222.72
C HIS A 30 -4.71 -31.29 -223.74
N ALA A 31 -3.66 -30.91 -224.46
CA ALA A 31 -3.69 -30.30 -225.77
C ALA A 31 -3.76 -31.35 -226.90
N ARG A 32 -4.18 -30.86 -228.08
CA ARG A 32 -3.76 -31.22 -229.45
C ARG A 32 -4.75 -31.91 -230.42
N THR A 33 -5.29 -31.04 -231.27
CA THR A 33 -5.27 -31.00 -232.76
C THR A 33 -6.16 -31.90 -233.60
N VAL A 34 -7.08 -31.21 -234.28
CA VAL A 34 -7.76 -31.53 -235.53
C VAL A 34 -6.77 -31.52 -236.71
N HIS A 35 -6.81 -32.55 -237.55
CA HIS A 35 -6.42 -32.51 -238.97
C HIS A 35 -7.66 -32.77 -239.85
N ARG A 36 -7.55 -32.45 -241.13
CA ARG A 36 -8.52 -31.68 -241.93
C ARG A 36 -9.21 -32.55 -243.00
N GLN A 37 -10.55 -32.46 -243.04
CA GLN A 37 -11.47 -32.59 -244.21
C GLN A 37 -11.60 -33.94 -244.95
N PRO A 38 -12.66 -34.15 -245.79
CA PRO A 38 -13.91 -33.37 -245.96
C PRO A 38 -15.23 -34.20 -245.96
N GLY A 39 -16.36 -33.56 -245.63
CA GLY A 39 -17.67 -33.87 -246.22
C GLY A 39 -18.86 -34.03 -245.26
N ARG A 40 -19.84 -33.10 -245.37
CA ARG A 40 -21.22 -33.07 -244.80
C ARG A 40 -21.35 -32.56 -243.35
N SER A 41 -22.02 -31.40 -243.20
CA SER A 41 -22.11 -30.58 -241.98
C SER A 41 -23.54 -30.06 -241.81
N GLN A 42 -24.27 -30.49 -240.76
CA GLN A 42 -25.44 -29.76 -240.20
C GLN A 42 -26.07 -30.38 -238.91
N GLU A 43 -25.80 -31.65 -238.55
CA GLU A 43 -26.49 -32.30 -237.41
C GLU A 43 -25.72 -32.31 -236.08
N LEU A 44 -24.39 -32.11 -236.08
CA LEU A 44 -23.55 -32.16 -234.86
C LEU A 44 -23.63 -30.90 -233.99
N ASP A 45 -24.01 -29.74 -234.57
CA ASP A 45 -24.01 -28.46 -233.86
C ASP A 45 -25.10 -28.35 -232.78
N ARG A 46 -26.20 -29.13 -232.88
CA ARG A 46 -27.29 -29.08 -231.87
C ARG A 46 -26.93 -29.77 -230.55
N ALA A 47 -26.15 -30.86 -230.58
CA ALA A 47 -25.82 -31.62 -229.38
C ALA A 47 -24.78 -30.92 -228.48
N LEU A 48 -23.82 -30.20 -229.07
CA LEU A 48 -22.79 -29.47 -228.33
C LEU A 48 -23.36 -28.29 -227.53
N ILE A 49 -24.37 -27.60 -228.07
CA ILE A 49 -25.01 -26.46 -227.41
C ILE A 49 -25.78 -26.90 -226.16
N GLN A 50 -26.44 -28.06 -226.20
CA GLN A 50 -27.17 -28.62 -225.05
C GLN A 50 -26.19 -28.94 -223.90
N GLN A 51 -25.07 -29.57 -224.21
CA GLN A 51 -24.06 -29.96 -223.22
C GLN A 51 -23.39 -28.75 -222.54
N LEU A 52 -23.19 -27.66 -223.29
CA LEU A 52 -22.69 -26.40 -222.74
C LEU A 52 -23.73 -25.71 -221.85
N ARG A 53 -25.02 -25.77 -222.18
CA ARG A 53 -26.11 -25.24 -221.34
C ARG A 53 -26.17 -25.95 -219.99
N ASP A 54 -26.16 -27.28 -219.99
CA ASP A 54 -26.20 -28.07 -218.74
C ASP A 54 -24.97 -27.77 -217.86
N ARG A 55 -23.80 -27.54 -218.46
CA ARG A 55 -22.59 -27.11 -217.75
C ARG A 55 -22.72 -25.72 -217.13
N CYS A 56 -23.27 -24.76 -217.88
CA CYS A 56 -23.54 -23.42 -217.37
C CYS A 56 -24.56 -23.44 -216.22
N GLU A 57 -25.60 -24.29 -216.31
CA GLU A 57 -26.58 -24.46 -215.24
C GLU A 57 -25.96 -25.12 -214.00
N GLN A 58 -25.14 -26.16 -214.16
CA GLN A 58 -24.39 -26.77 -213.05
C GLN A 58 -23.43 -25.78 -212.37
N GLN A 59 -22.71 -24.97 -213.16
CA GLN A 59 -21.84 -23.92 -212.64
C GLN A 59 -22.64 -22.82 -211.92
N ALA A 60 -23.82 -22.47 -212.41
CA ALA A 60 -24.71 -21.53 -211.73
C ALA A 60 -25.18 -22.07 -210.37
N VAL A 61 -25.56 -23.34 -210.28
CA VAL A 61 -25.94 -23.99 -209.02
C VAL A 61 -24.74 -24.07 -208.05
N GLN A 62 -23.53 -24.36 -208.53
CA GLN A 62 -22.32 -24.35 -207.71
C GLN A 62 -21.99 -22.95 -207.19
N LEU A 63 -22.08 -21.92 -208.03
CA LEU A 63 -21.87 -20.54 -207.62
C LEU A 63 -22.93 -20.09 -206.61
N GLN A 64 -24.19 -20.46 -206.80
CA GLN A 64 -25.26 -20.20 -205.82
C GLN A 64 -25.01 -20.90 -204.49
N SER A 65 -24.53 -22.15 -204.50
CA SER A 65 -24.15 -22.91 -203.31
C SER A 65 -22.98 -22.27 -202.57
N LEU A 66 -21.92 -21.87 -203.28
CA LEU A 66 -20.78 -21.16 -202.70
C LEU A 66 -21.17 -19.78 -202.17
N GLN A 67 -22.04 -19.05 -202.87
CA GLN A 67 -22.60 -17.79 -202.38
C GLN A 67 -23.44 -18.00 -201.12
N ALA A 68 -24.21 -19.08 -201.02
CA ALA A 68 -24.97 -19.43 -199.82
C ALA A 68 -24.05 -19.79 -198.64
N GLN A 69 -22.99 -20.57 -198.88
CA GLN A 69 -21.99 -20.90 -197.88
C GLN A 69 -21.21 -19.67 -197.41
N LEU A 70 -20.85 -18.77 -198.32
CA LEU A 70 -20.18 -17.51 -198.00
C LEU A 70 -21.10 -16.60 -197.17
N LYS A 71 -22.39 -16.48 -197.52
CA LYS A 71 -23.39 -15.77 -196.71
C LYS A 71 -23.52 -16.37 -195.31
N LYS A 72 -23.53 -17.70 -195.19
CA LYS A 72 -23.56 -18.39 -193.89
C LYS A 72 -22.29 -18.12 -193.08
N ALA A 73 -21.12 -18.13 -193.73
CA ALA A 73 -19.85 -17.81 -193.09
C ALA A 73 -19.80 -16.35 -192.61
N PHE A 74 -20.29 -15.39 -193.40
CA PHE A 74 -20.44 -13.99 -192.98
C PHE A 74 -21.38 -13.87 -191.78
N LEU A 75 -22.56 -14.50 -191.81
CA LEU A 75 -23.46 -14.55 -190.65
C LEU A 75 -22.80 -15.18 -189.41
N CYS A 76 -22.02 -16.25 -189.57
CA CYS A 76 -21.26 -16.84 -188.46
C CYS A 76 -20.17 -15.90 -187.92
N MET A 77 -19.47 -15.17 -188.80
CA MET A 77 -18.48 -14.17 -188.39
C MET A 77 -19.13 -12.97 -187.70
N ASP A 78 -20.30 -12.53 -188.17
CA ASP A 78 -21.08 -11.47 -187.53
C ASP A 78 -21.52 -11.92 -186.12
N VAL A 79 -22.09 -13.13 -185.98
CA VAL A 79 -22.43 -13.70 -184.67
C VAL A 79 -21.18 -13.84 -183.79
N PHE A 80 -20.05 -14.28 -184.33
CA PHE A 80 -18.80 -14.38 -183.58
C PHE A 80 -18.30 -13.00 -183.13
N SER A 81 -18.35 -11.99 -183.99
CA SER A 81 -17.93 -10.63 -183.65
C SER A 81 -18.82 -10.00 -182.58
N ILE A 82 -20.14 -10.14 -182.71
CA ILE A 82 -21.14 -9.63 -181.75
C ILE A 82 -20.98 -10.35 -180.41
N THR A 83 -20.84 -11.67 -180.41
CA THR A 83 -20.67 -12.44 -179.17
C THR A 83 -19.33 -12.12 -178.51
N THR A 84 -18.24 -12.05 -179.28
CA THR A 84 -16.92 -11.68 -178.74
C THR A 84 -16.95 -10.27 -178.16
N GLN A 85 -17.52 -9.29 -178.87
CA GLN A 85 -17.66 -7.92 -178.37
C GLN A 85 -18.52 -7.88 -177.11
N HIS A 86 -19.65 -8.60 -177.08
CA HIS A 86 -20.49 -8.70 -175.88
C HIS A 86 -19.74 -9.34 -174.70
N PHE A 87 -18.98 -10.41 -174.92
CA PHE A 87 -18.16 -11.04 -173.87
C PHE A 87 -17.03 -10.11 -173.41
N CYS A 88 -16.37 -9.39 -174.32
CA CYS A 88 -15.36 -8.39 -173.97
C CYS A 88 -15.96 -7.28 -173.11
N LEU A 89 -17.06 -6.64 -173.54
CA LEU A 89 -17.76 -5.61 -172.76
C LEU A 89 -18.26 -6.13 -171.41
N LYS A 90 -18.78 -7.36 -171.37
CA LYS A 90 -19.22 -8.01 -170.12
C LYS A 90 -18.03 -8.30 -169.20
N SER A 91 -16.87 -8.68 -169.74
CA SER A 91 -15.65 -8.90 -168.97
C SER A 91 -15.04 -7.59 -168.44
N GLU A 92 -15.03 -6.54 -169.26
CA GLU A 92 -14.55 -5.21 -168.85
C GLU A 92 -15.44 -4.62 -167.76
N SER A 93 -16.77 -4.70 -167.93
CA SER A 93 -17.71 -4.26 -166.90
C SER A 93 -17.64 -5.09 -165.62
N ALA A 94 -17.32 -6.40 -165.70
CA ALA A 94 -17.07 -7.22 -164.51
C ALA A 94 -15.79 -6.79 -163.79
N ILE A 95 -14.70 -6.51 -164.51
CA ILE A 95 -13.44 -6.00 -163.92
C ILE A 95 -13.65 -4.63 -163.27
N VAL A 96 -14.43 -3.74 -163.89
CA VAL A 96 -14.77 -2.45 -163.28
C VAL A 96 -15.55 -2.64 -161.99
N LYS A 97 -16.57 -3.50 -161.98
CA LYS A 97 -17.34 -3.84 -160.77
C LYS A 97 -16.49 -4.48 -159.69
N GLU A 98 -15.57 -5.38 -160.05
CA GLU A 98 -14.62 -5.98 -159.10
C GLU A 98 -13.73 -4.90 -158.46
N ARG A 99 -13.25 -3.95 -159.26
CA ARG A 99 -12.48 -2.80 -158.76
C ARG A 99 -13.32 -1.93 -157.83
N GLU A 100 -14.54 -1.57 -158.21
CA GLU A 100 -15.48 -0.79 -157.38
C GLU A 100 -15.73 -1.49 -156.03
N LEU A 101 -16.08 -2.78 -156.05
CA LEU A 101 -16.29 -3.58 -154.84
C LEU A 101 -15.01 -3.69 -153.99
N SER A 102 -13.83 -3.83 -154.60
CA SER A 102 -12.58 -3.86 -153.85
C SER A 102 -12.26 -2.53 -153.17
N LEU A 103 -12.58 -1.40 -153.82
CA LEU A 103 -12.47 -0.07 -153.22
C LEU A 103 -13.48 0.13 -152.10
N GLU A 104 -14.72 -0.34 -152.27
CA GLU A 104 -15.73 -0.33 -151.21
C GLU A 104 -15.32 -1.20 -150.02
N LEU A 105 -14.79 -2.40 -150.26
CA LEU A 105 -14.25 -3.26 -149.20
C LEU A 105 -13.05 -2.60 -148.50
N ALA A 106 -12.20 -1.88 -149.23
CA ALA A 106 -11.10 -1.12 -148.64
C ALA A 106 -11.63 0.03 -147.75
N ARG A 107 -12.61 0.80 -148.25
CA ARG A 107 -13.26 1.86 -147.47
C ARG A 107 -13.92 1.34 -146.20
N ILE A 108 -14.67 0.24 -146.29
CA ILE A 108 -15.31 -0.39 -145.12
C ILE A 108 -14.24 -0.87 -144.14
N ARG A 109 -13.12 -1.44 -144.61
CA ARG A 109 -12.01 -1.84 -143.73
C ARG A 109 -11.38 -0.64 -143.03
N ASP A 110 -11.17 0.46 -143.73
CA ASP A 110 -10.63 1.69 -143.15
C ASP A 110 -11.61 2.30 -142.13
N GLU A 111 -12.91 2.35 -142.44
CA GLU A 111 -13.97 2.79 -141.51
C GLU A 111 -14.06 1.89 -140.27
N VAL A 112 -13.93 0.58 -140.43
CA VAL A 112 -13.83 -0.36 -139.31
C VAL A 112 -12.57 -0.11 -138.50
N ALA A 113 -11.42 0.12 -139.13
CA ALA A 113 -10.17 0.43 -138.42
C ALA A 113 -10.27 1.74 -137.62
N VAL A 114 -10.87 2.78 -138.20
CA VAL A 114 -11.11 4.08 -137.52
C VAL A 114 -12.10 3.92 -136.37
N SER A 115 -13.20 3.19 -136.57
CA SER A 115 -14.19 2.96 -135.51
C SER A 115 -13.65 2.10 -134.37
N VAL A 116 -12.79 1.10 -134.66
CA VAL A 116 -12.07 0.33 -133.63
C VAL A 116 -11.11 1.22 -132.86
N ALA A 117 -10.29 2.04 -133.53
CA ALA A 117 -9.38 2.96 -132.85
C ALA A 117 -10.14 3.98 -131.98
N HIS A 118 -11.27 4.48 -132.45
CA HIS A 118 -12.14 5.37 -131.66
C HIS A 118 -12.75 4.66 -130.45
N TRP A 119 -13.19 3.40 -130.60
CA TRP A 119 -13.69 2.60 -129.49
C TRP A 119 -12.60 2.31 -128.45
N GLU A 120 -11.37 2.01 -128.87
CA GLU A 120 -10.23 1.81 -127.97
C GLU A 120 -9.89 3.08 -127.19
N GLN A 121 -9.92 4.25 -127.83
CA GLN A 121 -9.74 5.54 -127.16
C GLN A 121 -10.82 5.79 -126.11
N LEU A 122 -12.10 5.62 -126.46
CA LEU A 122 -13.21 5.77 -125.52
C LEU A 122 -13.12 4.78 -124.35
N GLN A 123 -12.68 3.55 -124.61
CA GLN A 123 -12.49 2.55 -123.58
C GLN A 123 -11.35 2.95 -122.63
N GLN A 124 -10.24 3.50 -123.15
CA GLN A 124 -9.15 4.03 -122.33
C GLN A 124 -9.61 5.23 -121.48
N GLU A 125 -10.31 6.19 -122.07
CA GLU A 125 -10.86 7.37 -121.35
C GLU A 125 -11.83 6.94 -120.24
N LYS A 126 -12.71 5.96 -120.53
CA LYS A 126 -13.61 5.38 -119.53
C LYS A 126 -12.83 4.78 -118.36
N GLU A 127 -11.81 3.97 -118.63
CA GLU A 127 -11.01 3.35 -117.58
C GLU A 127 -10.19 4.38 -116.79
N GLU A 128 -9.68 5.43 -117.44
CA GLU A 128 -9.01 6.55 -116.76
C GLU A 128 -9.96 7.30 -115.83
N LEU A 129 -11.19 7.59 -116.27
CA LEU A 129 -12.22 8.18 -115.44
C LEU A 129 -12.62 7.26 -114.28
N GLU A 130 -12.81 5.96 -114.53
CA GLU A 130 -13.09 4.98 -113.48
C GLU A 130 -11.98 4.92 -112.44
N ARG A 131 -10.70 4.94 -112.86
CA ARG A 131 -9.54 5.01 -111.96
C ARG A 131 -9.53 6.32 -111.17
N GLY A 132 -9.84 7.45 -111.82
CA GLY A 132 -9.97 8.77 -111.17
C GLY A 132 -11.04 8.76 -110.08
N PHE A 133 -12.26 8.31 -110.39
CA PHE A 133 -13.35 8.21 -109.42
C PHE A 133 -13.02 7.24 -108.28
N GLN A 134 -12.38 6.11 -108.57
CA GLN A 134 -11.94 5.19 -107.51
C GLN A 134 -10.92 5.85 -106.57
N ALA A 135 -9.94 6.58 -107.11
CA ALA A 135 -8.96 7.31 -106.32
C ALA A 135 -9.60 8.42 -105.47
N GLU A 136 -10.54 9.19 -106.04
CA GLU A 136 -11.31 10.21 -105.31
C GLU A 136 -12.15 9.59 -104.19
N LEU A 137 -12.85 8.48 -104.46
CA LEU A 137 -13.63 7.77 -103.46
C LEU A 137 -12.75 7.23 -102.32
N LEU A 138 -11.58 6.66 -102.64
CA LEU A 138 -10.62 6.23 -101.63
C LEU A 138 -10.09 7.41 -100.82
N GLY A 139 -9.76 8.52 -101.47
CA GLY A 139 -9.31 9.75 -100.83
C GLY A 139 -10.36 10.34 -99.89
N LEU A 140 -11.62 10.41 -100.33
CA LEU A 140 -12.75 10.88 -99.50
C LEU A 140 -12.99 9.94 -98.31
N ARG A 141 -12.98 8.63 -98.52
CA ARG A 141 -13.11 7.65 -97.42
C ARG A 141 -11.98 7.79 -96.40
N ALA A 142 -10.75 8.01 -96.85
CA ALA A 142 -9.60 8.23 -95.97
C ALA A 142 -9.75 9.53 -95.16
N ARG A 143 -10.17 10.62 -95.80
CA ARG A 143 -10.45 11.89 -95.11
C ARG A 143 -11.55 11.75 -94.07
N GLN A 144 -12.68 11.13 -94.44
CA GLN A 144 -13.79 10.88 -93.53
C GLN A 144 -13.35 10.02 -92.33
N ARG A 145 -12.54 8.99 -92.55
CA ARG A 145 -11.99 8.17 -91.45
C ARG A 145 -11.10 9.00 -90.53
N GLY A 146 -10.19 9.80 -91.08
CA GLY A 146 -9.31 10.67 -90.28
C GLY A 146 -10.09 11.72 -89.49
N GLU A 147 -11.09 12.37 -90.10
CA GLU A 147 -11.96 13.34 -89.42
C GLU A 147 -12.76 12.69 -88.28
N LEU A 148 -13.29 11.48 -88.51
CA LEU A 148 -13.97 10.72 -87.45
C LEU A 148 -13.03 10.35 -86.31
N GLU A 149 -11.82 9.85 -86.61
CA GLU A 149 -10.81 9.54 -85.60
C GLU A 149 -10.41 10.79 -84.79
N GLU A 150 -10.17 11.93 -85.45
CA GLU A 150 -9.88 13.19 -84.76
C GLU A 150 -11.02 13.65 -83.85
N LEU A 151 -12.27 13.54 -84.32
CA LEU A 151 -13.45 13.90 -83.53
C LEU A 151 -13.63 12.95 -82.34
N GLU A 152 -13.44 11.65 -82.55
CA GLU A 152 -13.48 10.65 -81.48
C GLU A 152 -12.42 10.93 -80.42
N GLU A 153 -11.17 11.20 -80.81
CA GLU A 153 -10.10 11.52 -79.87
C GLU A 153 -10.35 12.84 -79.13
N ARG A 154 -10.86 13.86 -79.82
CA ARG A 154 -11.28 15.13 -79.17
C ARG A 154 -12.38 14.89 -78.15
N LEU A 155 -13.40 14.10 -78.47
CA LEU A 155 -14.49 13.76 -77.55
C LEU A 155 -13.99 12.94 -76.36
N LYS A 156 -13.14 11.93 -76.59
CA LYS A 156 -12.50 11.14 -75.52
C LYS A 156 -11.69 12.04 -74.59
N ALA A 157 -10.91 12.98 -75.13
CA ALA A 157 -10.12 13.93 -74.34
C ALA A 157 -11.01 14.87 -73.51
N GLN A 158 -12.09 15.41 -74.10
CA GLN A 158 -13.05 16.25 -73.38
C GLN A 158 -13.76 15.48 -72.26
N HIS A 159 -14.21 14.25 -72.52
CA HIS A 159 -14.82 13.40 -71.51
C HIS A 159 -13.83 13.04 -70.39
N ALA A 160 -12.58 12.73 -70.73
CA ALA A 160 -11.53 12.45 -69.75
C ALA A 160 -11.23 13.68 -68.88
N ALA A 161 -11.12 14.87 -69.48
CA ALA A 161 -10.91 16.12 -68.77
C ALA A 161 -12.08 16.45 -67.84
N HIS A 162 -13.33 16.31 -68.31
CA HIS A 162 -14.51 16.52 -67.48
C HIS A 162 -14.58 15.51 -66.32
N ALA A 163 -14.30 14.23 -66.58
CA ALA A 163 -14.26 13.21 -65.55
C ALA A 163 -13.13 13.45 -64.54
N ALA A 164 -11.97 13.95 -64.97
CA ALA A 164 -10.88 14.35 -64.08
C ALA A 164 -11.28 15.57 -63.24
N GLY A 165 -11.91 16.58 -63.84
CA GLY A 165 -12.43 17.76 -63.15
C GLY A 165 -13.44 17.41 -62.06
N LEU A 166 -14.45 16.58 -62.37
CA LEU A 166 -15.41 16.10 -61.38
C LEU A 166 -14.76 15.30 -60.24
N ARG A 167 -13.77 14.45 -60.55
CA ARG A 167 -13.01 13.72 -59.52
C ARG A 167 -12.21 14.66 -58.64
N ALA A 168 -11.60 15.70 -59.20
CA ALA A 168 -10.86 16.70 -58.45
C ALA A 168 -11.78 17.53 -57.54
N GLN A 169 -12.94 17.96 -58.03
CA GLN A 169 -13.97 18.65 -57.24
C GLN A 169 -14.43 17.80 -56.05
N ARG A 170 -14.82 16.54 -56.29
CA ARG A 170 -15.21 15.62 -55.22
C ARG A 170 -14.10 15.41 -54.18
N ARG A 171 -12.84 15.33 -54.61
CA ARG A 171 -11.70 15.24 -53.70
C ARG A 171 -11.54 16.51 -52.86
N ALA A 172 -11.64 17.69 -53.49
CA ALA A 172 -11.57 18.96 -52.79
C ALA A 172 -12.69 19.11 -51.75
N GLU A 173 -13.94 18.79 -52.12
CA GLU A 173 -15.09 18.80 -51.20
C GLU A 173 -14.88 17.87 -49.99
N LEU A 174 -14.35 16.66 -50.21
CA LEU A 174 -14.02 15.73 -49.13
C LEU A 174 -12.92 16.27 -48.23
N GLU A 175 -11.88 16.89 -48.78
CA GLU A 175 -10.82 17.52 -47.96
C GLU A 175 -11.34 18.71 -47.17
N GLU A 176 -12.18 19.56 -47.76
CA GLU A 176 -12.80 20.65 -47.01
C GLU A 176 -13.66 20.14 -45.85
N LEU A 177 -14.46 19.09 -46.07
CA LEU A 177 -15.24 18.47 -45.00
C LEU A 177 -14.36 17.87 -43.91
N ARG A 178 -13.26 17.19 -44.28
CA ARG A 178 -12.27 16.66 -43.33
C ARG A 178 -11.64 17.77 -42.50
N VAL A 179 -11.20 18.85 -43.14
CA VAL A 179 -10.60 20.01 -42.44
C VAL A 179 -11.63 20.68 -41.53
N ARG A 180 -12.88 20.84 -41.96
CA ARG A 180 -13.96 21.36 -41.10
C ARG A 180 -14.19 20.47 -39.88
N GLN A 181 -14.26 19.16 -40.06
CA GLN A 181 -14.44 18.19 -38.97
C GLN A 181 -13.25 18.19 -38.00
N GLN A 182 -12.02 18.20 -38.52
CA GLN A 182 -10.81 18.29 -37.69
C GLN A 182 -10.78 19.58 -36.86
N ARG A 183 -11.13 20.71 -37.49
CA ARG A 183 -11.22 22.00 -36.79
C ARG A 183 -12.29 21.96 -35.69
N GLN A 184 -13.47 21.42 -35.97
CA GLN A 184 -14.54 21.31 -34.97
C GLN A 184 -14.11 20.42 -33.78
N ILE A 185 -13.44 19.30 -34.04
CA ILE A 185 -12.91 18.45 -32.97
C ILE A 185 -11.88 19.23 -32.15
N GLN A 186 -10.97 19.94 -32.81
CA GLN A 186 -9.96 20.73 -32.13
C GLN A 186 -10.57 21.85 -31.27
N GLU A 187 -11.53 22.62 -31.80
CA GLU A 187 -12.26 23.65 -31.05
C GLU A 187 -12.97 23.07 -29.82
N MET A 188 -13.63 21.91 -29.97
CA MET A 188 -14.28 21.21 -28.86
C MET A 188 -13.27 20.71 -27.82
N SER A 189 -12.12 20.19 -28.26
CA SER A 189 -11.04 19.75 -27.38
C SER A 189 -10.42 20.92 -26.60
N GLU A 190 -10.11 22.03 -27.27
CA GLU A 190 -9.57 23.25 -26.67
C GLU A 190 -10.57 23.85 -25.66
N SER A 191 -11.86 23.92 -26.02
CA SER A 191 -12.91 24.38 -25.09
C SER A 191 -13.06 23.46 -23.88
N HIS A 192 -12.96 22.14 -24.07
CA HIS A 192 -13.04 21.19 -22.97
C HIS A 192 -11.82 21.30 -22.04
N GLU A 193 -10.61 21.41 -22.60
CA GLU A 193 -9.38 21.63 -21.84
C GLU A 193 -9.43 22.94 -21.05
N ALA A 194 -9.90 24.03 -21.66
CA ALA A 194 -10.10 25.30 -20.97
C ALA A 194 -11.10 25.18 -19.80
N SER A 195 -12.24 24.50 -20.00
CA SER A 195 -13.22 24.28 -18.94
C SER A 195 -12.68 23.41 -17.80
N LEU A 196 -11.85 22.40 -18.10
CA LEU A 196 -11.17 21.59 -17.08
C LEU A 196 -10.18 22.45 -16.29
N MET A 197 -9.37 23.27 -16.96
CA MET A 197 -8.45 24.20 -16.30
C MET A 197 -9.17 25.20 -15.40
N GLU A 198 -10.31 25.76 -15.83
CA GLU A 198 -11.14 26.64 -14.99
C GLU A 198 -11.73 25.88 -13.78
N MET A 199 -12.18 24.65 -13.96
CA MET A 199 -12.66 23.81 -12.87
C MET A 199 -11.55 23.46 -11.87
N GLU A 200 -10.36 23.12 -12.34
CA GLU A 200 -9.18 22.87 -11.50
C GLU A 200 -8.74 24.11 -10.75
N ALA A 201 -8.73 25.28 -11.41
CA ALA A 201 -8.42 26.56 -10.78
C ALA A 201 -9.43 26.92 -9.69
N THR A 202 -10.73 26.84 -9.99
CA THR A 202 -11.80 27.12 -9.00
C THR A 202 -11.78 26.12 -7.85
N HIS A 203 -11.54 24.84 -8.11
CA HIS A 203 -11.33 23.85 -7.05
C HIS A 203 -10.09 24.17 -6.21
N GLY A 204 -8.97 24.55 -6.85
CA GLY A 204 -7.76 25.01 -6.18
C GLY A 204 -8.03 26.20 -5.25
N ASP A 205 -8.77 27.20 -5.72
CA ASP A 205 -9.19 28.35 -4.93
C ASP A 205 -10.07 27.94 -3.74
N THR A 206 -11.05 27.05 -3.93
CA THR A 206 -11.88 26.56 -2.82
C THR A 206 -11.09 25.74 -1.80
N LEU A 207 -10.10 24.96 -2.23
CA LEU A 207 -9.22 24.24 -1.32
C LEU A 207 -8.35 25.22 -0.52
N ALA A 208 -7.82 26.26 -1.15
CA ALA A 208 -7.04 27.29 -0.49
C ALA A 208 -7.89 28.03 0.56
N THR A 209 -9.11 28.45 0.23
CA THR A 209 -10.00 29.13 1.19
C THR A 209 -10.36 28.23 2.38
N LEU A 210 -10.69 26.95 2.13
CA LEU A 210 -10.95 25.98 3.20
C LEU A 210 -9.72 25.75 4.09
N GLN A 211 -8.51 25.65 3.51
CA GLN A 211 -7.27 25.53 4.28
C GLN A 211 -7.02 26.77 5.15
N GLU A 212 -7.27 27.98 4.61
CA GLU A 212 -7.17 29.21 5.38
C GLU A 212 -8.20 29.25 6.53
N GLU A 213 -9.45 28.84 6.28
CA GLU A 213 -10.49 28.74 7.32
C GLU A 213 -10.12 27.72 8.41
N GLN A 214 -9.61 26.56 8.03
CA GLN A 214 -9.09 25.56 8.98
C GLN A 214 -7.92 26.13 9.79
N ALA A 215 -6.98 26.83 9.14
CA ALA A 215 -5.87 27.48 9.84
C ALA A 215 -6.38 28.56 10.83
N ARG A 216 -7.37 29.36 10.42
CA ARG A 216 -8.02 30.38 11.26
C ARG A 216 -8.73 29.74 12.46
N THR A 217 -9.52 28.70 12.26
CA THR A 217 -10.25 28.00 13.35
C THR A 217 -9.29 27.35 14.34
N VAL A 218 -8.25 26.67 13.87
CA VAL A 218 -7.19 26.11 14.73
C VAL A 218 -6.49 27.21 15.51
N LYS A 219 -6.14 28.33 14.87
CA LYS A 219 -5.54 29.48 15.56
C LYS A 219 -6.46 30.02 16.65
N ASN A 220 -7.74 30.21 16.35
CA ASN A 220 -8.73 30.70 17.31
C ASN A 220 -8.91 29.75 18.50
N LEU A 221 -9.00 28.44 18.24
CA LEU A 221 -9.06 27.41 19.29
C LEU A 221 -7.81 27.44 20.18
N LYS A 222 -6.62 27.54 19.59
CA LYS A 222 -5.37 27.67 20.35
C LYS A 222 -5.38 28.92 21.23
N MET A 223 -5.78 30.07 20.70
CA MET A 223 -5.90 31.31 21.48
C MET A 223 -6.91 31.18 22.62
N ALA A 224 -8.07 30.54 22.38
CA ALA A 224 -9.09 30.31 23.41
C ALA A 224 -8.57 29.39 24.51
N HIS A 225 -7.89 28.29 24.16
CA HIS A 225 -7.26 27.39 25.13
C HIS A 225 -6.14 28.09 25.92
N GLU A 226 -5.30 28.89 25.26
CA GLU A 226 -4.26 29.68 25.93
C GLU A 226 -4.88 30.65 26.95
N GLN A 227 -5.99 31.29 26.60
CA GLN A 227 -6.71 32.20 27.49
C GLN A 227 -7.31 31.46 28.70
N GLN A 228 -7.95 30.30 28.48
CA GLN A 228 -8.48 29.47 29.58
C GLN A 228 -7.36 28.97 30.50
N ARG A 229 -6.21 28.59 29.94
CA ARG A 229 -5.05 28.18 30.72
C ARG A 229 -4.57 29.32 31.63
N LYS A 230 -4.44 30.53 31.09
CA LYS A 230 -4.06 31.72 31.86
C LYS A 230 -5.07 32.04 32.96
N SER A 231 -6.37 32.00 32.68
CA SER A 231 -7.39 32.26 33.71
C SER A 231 -7.36 31.22 34.84
N LEU A 232 -7.16 29.94 34.50
CA LEU A 232 -6.98 28.89 35.51
C LEU A 232 -5.70 29.10 36.32
N GLU A 233 -4.58 29.41 35.68
CA GLU A 233 -3.31 29.74 36.37
C GLU A 233 -3.49 30.92 37.34
N GLU A 234 -4.19 31.98 36.92
CA GLU A 234 -4.52 33.12 37.78
C GLU A 234 -5.43 32.73 38.96
N GLU A 235 -6.43 31.87 38.76
CA GLU A 235 -7.29 31.36 39.82
C GLU A 235 -6.52 30.49 40.82
N PHE A 236 -5.67 29.58 40.33
CA PHE A 236 -4.80 28.78 41.18
C PHE A 236 -3.86 29.66 42.01
N GLU A 237 -3.29 30.69 41.42
CA GLU A 237 -2.40 31.61 42.13
C GLU A 237 -3.15 32.42 43.20
N LYS A 238 -4.38 32.88 42.91
CA LYS A 238 -5.26 33.51 43.91
C LYS A 238 -5.55 32.57 45.09
N ILE A 239 -5.89 31.31 44.82
CA ILE A 239 -6.15 30.31 45.87
C ILE A 239 -4.87 30.02 46.66
N ARG A 240 -3.73 29.87 45.98
CA ARG A 240 -2.42 29.65 46.61
C ARG A 240 -2.07 30.78 47.58
N LEU A 241 -2.21 32.03 47.15
CA LEU A 241 -1.97 33.21 47.98
C LEU A 241 -2.97 33.30 49.15
N SER A 242 -4.24 32.98 48.94
CA SER A 242 -5.24 32.95 50.02
C SER A 242 -4.94 31.86 51.07
N LEU A 243 -4.56 30.66 50.64
CA LEU A 243 -4.13 29.59 51.54
C LEU A 243 -2.85 29.96 52.29
N GLN A 244 -1.91 30.61 51.61
CA GLN A 244 -0.70 31.13 52.25
C GLN A 244 -1.04 32.14 53.36
N ASP A 245 -1.94 33.09 53.09
CA ASP A 245 -2.41 34.06 54.10
C ASP A 245 -3.10 33.37 55.29
N GLN A 246 -3.90 32.33 55.05
CA GLN A 246 -4.49 31.51 56.12
C GLN A 246 -3.42 30.79 56.96
N VAL A 247 -2.41 30.19 56.31
CA VAL A 247 -1.30 29.53 57.00
C VAL A 247 -0.51 30.54 57.83
N ASP A 248 -0.21 31.72 57.29
CA ASP A 248 0.51 32.77 57.99
C ASP A 248 -0.29 33.30 59.19
N THR A 249 -1.61 33.47 59.02
CA THR A 249 -2.54 33.83 60.10
C THR A 249 -2.56 32.77 61.20
N LEU A 250 -2.72 31.49 60.85
CA LEU A 250 -2.70 30.38 61.82
C LEU A 250 -1.34 30.22 62.49
N THR A 251 -0.26 30.48 61.75
CA THR A 251 1.11 30.46 62.29
C THR A 251 1.30 31.59 63.29
N PHE A 252 0.80 32.79 63.00
CA PHE A 252 0.81 33.92 63.93
C PHE A 252 -0.03 33.62 65.19
N GLN A 253 -1.25 33.08 65.02
CA GLN A 253 -2.10 32.67 66.14
C GLN A 253 -1.41 31.61 67.01
N ASN A 254 -0.80 30.58 66.41
CA ASN A 254 -0.04 29.56 67.14
C ASN A 254 1.15 30.16 67.90
N ARG A 255 1.92 31.07 67.28
CA ARG A 255 3.02 31.76 67.96
C ARG A 255 2.51 32.58 69.15
N SER A 256 1.45 33.36 68.96
CA SER A 256 0.80 34.14 70.02
C SER A 256 0.31 33.26 71.17
N LEU A 257 -0.38 32.15 70.87
CA LEU A 257 -0.85 31.18 71.88
C LEU A 257 0.33 30.53 72.60
N ARG A 258 1.39 30.15 71.87
CA ARG A 258 2.61 29.59 72.45
C ARG A 258 3.33 30.60 73.33
N ASP A 259 3.41 31.86 72.94
CA ASP A 259 4.00 32.93 73.75
C ASP A 259 3.15 33.21 75.00
N ARG A 260 1.82 33.16 74.87
CA ARG A 260 0.92 33.25 76.02
C ARG A 260 1.09 32.06 76.97
N ALA A 261 1.20 30.84 76.44
CA ALA A 261 1.47 29.64 77.21
C ALA A 261 2.82 29.74 77.93
N LYS A 262 3.90 30.18 77.25
CA LYS A 262 5.20 30.44 77.87
C LYS A 262 5.11 31.46 79.00
N ARG A 263 4.38 32.57 78.82
CA ARG A 263 4.17 33.57 79.89
C ARG A 263 3.42 32.98 81.07
N PHE A 264 2.42 32.12 80.84
CA PHE A 264 1.73 31.40 81.91
C PHE A 264 2.66 30.40 82.62
N GLU A 265 3.47 29.63 81.88
CA GLU A 265 4.48 28.73 82.45
C GLU A 265 5.51 29.50 83.28
N GLU A 266 6.00 30.65 82.79
CA GLU A 266 6.90 31.51 83.54
C GLU A 266 6.24 32.10 84.79
N ALA A 267 4.96 32.47 84.73
CA ALA A 267 4.21 32.95 85.89
C ALA A 267 4.00 31.86 86.93
N LEU A 268 3.65 30.64 86.50
CA LEU A 268 3.55 29.45 87.35
C LEU A 268 4.90 29.13 88.00
N ARG A 269 5.99 29.12 87.22
CA ARG A 269 7.35 28.93 87.74
C ARG A 269 7.71 29.98 88.78
N ARG A 270 7.50 31.28 88.50
CA ARG A 270 7.75 32.34 89.50
C ARG A 270 6.92 32.13 90.76
N SER A 271 5.64 31.78 90.63
CA SER A 271 4.78 31.52 91.79
C SER A 271 5.19 30.29 92.59
N THR A 272 5.57 29.19 91.95
CA THR A 272 6.10 28.01 92.64
C THR A 272 7.45 28.31 93.27
N ASP A 273 8.32 29.06 92.59
CA ASP A 273 9.62 29.46 93.12
C ASP A 273 9.45 30.38 94.34
N GLU A 274 8.50 31.33 94.30
CA GLU A 274 8.12 32.16 95.46
C GLU A 274 7.56 31.30 96.60
N GLN A 275 6.62 30.38 96.33
CA GLN A 275 6.10 29.46 97.34
C GLN A 275 7.19 28.56 97.95
N ILE A 276 8.15 28.10 97.14
CA ILE A 276 9.30 27.32 97.61
C ILE A 276 10.19 28.20 98.49
N VAL A 277 10.47 29.45 98.09
CA VAL A 277 11.26 30.39 98.89
C VAL A 277 10.58 30.70 100.23
N ASP A 278 9.26 30.90 100.24
CA ASP A 278 8.47 31.14 101.46
C ASP A 278 8.42 29.88 102.35
N ALA A 279 8.22 28.70 101.77
CA ALA A 279 8.23 27.43 102.51
C ALA A 279 9.63 27.11 103.08
N LEU A 280 10.70 27.54 102.39
CA LEU A 280 12.08 27.40 102.86
C LEU A 280 12.48 28.49 103.87
N ALA A 281 11.74 29.61 103.98
CA ALA A 281 12.10 30.71 104.87
C ALA A 281 12.22 30.30 106.36
N PRO A 282 11.34 29.45 106.93
CA PRO A 282 11.52 28.91 108.28
C PRO A 282 12.73 27.97 108.43
N TYR A 283 13.21 27.37 107.32
CA TYR A 283 14.32 26.42 107.34
C TYR A 283 15.70 27.06 107.12
N LYS A 284 15.76 28.34 106.72
CA LYS A 284 17.04 29.05 106.50
C LYS A 284 17.93 29.09 107.74
N HIS A 285 17.34 29.17 108.92
CA HIS A 285 18.08 29.24 110.19
C HIS A 285 18.37 27.88 110.82
N ILE A 286 17.75 26.80 110.32
CA ILE A 286 17.96 25.45 110.86
C ILE A 286 19.40 24.97 110.64
N GLU A 287 20.06 25.35 109.54
CA GLU A 287 21.49 25.02 109.36
C GLU A 287 22.41 25.75 110.36
N GLU A 288 22.09 27.01 110.69
CA GLU A 288 22.81 27.80 111.69
C GLU A 288 22.57 27.23 113.10
N ASP A 289 21.31 26.91 113.42
CA ASP A 289 20.92 26.27 114.68
C ASP A 289 21.56 24.89 114.86
N LEU A 290 21.64 24.07 113.80
CA LEU A 290 22.31 22.77 113.83
C LEU A 290 23.83 22.89 114.03
N LYS A 291 24.48 23.90 113.45
CA LYS A 291 25.90 24.19 113.70
C LYS A 291 26.14 24.62 115.15
N SER A 292 25.28 25.49 115.69
CA SER A 292 25.33 25.91 117.09
C SER A 292 25.11 24.74 118.06
N LEU A 293 24.13 23.87 117.78
CA LEU A 293 23.89 22.67 118.58
C LEU A 293 25.08 21.71 118.56
N LYS A 294 25.75 21.57 117.41
CA LYS A 294 26.93 20.73 117.26
C LYS A 294 28.10 21.23 118.12
N GLU A 295 28.35 22.53 118.14
CA GLU A 295 29.39 23.13 118.99
C GLU A 295 29.08 22.96 120.49
N VAL A 296 27.81 23.14 120.90
CA VAL A 296 27.39 22.90 122.30
C VAL A 296 27.55 21.42 122.68
N LEU A 297 27.24 20.49 121.78
CA LEU A 297 27.46 19.05 121.98
C LEU A 297 28.95 18.73 122.12
N GLU A 298 29.81 19.26 121.26
CA GLU A 298 31.26 19.06 121.35
C GLU A 298 31.82 19.61 122.67
N MET A 299 31.38 20.80 123.12
CA MET A 299 31.77 21.34 124.43
C MET A 299 31.30 20.47 125.60
N LYS A 300 30.07 19.96 125.56
CA LYS A 300 29.54 19.07 126.61
C LYS A 300 30.26 17.74 126.65
N ASN A 301 30.64 17.19 125.50
CA ASN A 301 31.37 15.92 125.43
C ASN A 301 32.79 16.04 126.00
N GLN A 302 33.49 17.15 125.71
CA GLN A 302 34.80 17.44 126.32
C GLN A 302 34.71 17.57 127.84
N GLN A 303 33.63 18.18 128.35
CA GLN A 303 33.39 18.34 129.79
C GLN A 303 33.15 16.98 130.47
N ILE A 304 32.46 16.04 129.81
CA ILE A 304 32.23 14.67 130.30
C ILE A 304 33.55 13.91 130.41
N HIS A 305 34.40 13.92 129.37
CA HIS A 305 35.69 13.22 129.42
C HIS A 305 36.63 13.75 130.52
N GLN A 306 36.61 15.06 130.81
CA GLN A 306 37.38 15.61 131.92
C GLN A 306 36.86 15.16 133.29
N GLN A 307 35.54 14.98 133.43
CA GLN A 307 34.95 14.46 134.67
C GLN A 307 35.25 12.97 134.86
N GLU A 308 35.20 12.16 133.81
CA GLU A 308 35.51 10.72 133.85
C GLU A 308 36.95 10.44 134.32
N LEU A 309 37.94 11.21 133.82
CA LEU A 309 39.33 11.09 134.28
C LEU A 309 39.48 11.36 135.78
N LYS A 310 38.79 12.40 136.28
CA LYS A 310 38.87 12.81 137.69
C LYS A 310 38.20 11.80 138.63
N ILE A 311 37.17 11.12 138.15
CA ILE A 311 36.52 10.01 138.89
C ILE A 311 37.49 8.82 139.00
N SER A 312 38.14 8.41 137.90
CA SER A 312 39.07 7.27 137.92
C SER A 312 40.26 7.46 138.89
N GLU A 313 40.74 8.69 139.03
CA GLU A 313 41.85 9.03 139.93
C GLU A 313 41.42 9.02 141.41
N LEU A 314 40.19 9.46 141.70
CA LEU A 314 39.59 9.40 143.04
C LEU A 314 39.28 7.95 143.45
N GLU A 315 38.80 7.11 142.54
CA GLU A 315 38.51 5.69 142.80
C GLU A 315 39.78 4.92 143.21
N LYS A 316 40.92 5.22 142.59
CA LYS A 316 42.21 4.57 142.93
C LYS A 316 42.69 4.94 144.34
N ILE A 317 42.60 6.20 144.73
CA ILE A 317 42.96 6.67 146.08
C ILE A 317 42.01 6.08 147.14
N GLN A 318 40.74 5.90 146.80
CA GLN A 318 39.73 5.39 147.72
C GLN A 318 39.87 3.88 147.95
N ALA A 319 40.33 3.12 146.96
CA ALA A 319 40.64 1.69 147.09
C ALA A 319 41.83 1.44 148.05
N GLU A 320 42.92 2.21 147.94
CA GLU A 320 44.09 2.05 148.81
C GLU A 320 43.79 2.40 150.28
N LYS A 321 42.88 3.35 150.53
CA LYS A 321 42.48 3.78 151.87
C LYS A 321 41.54 2.78 152.58
N ASN A 322 40.70 2.06 151.82
CA ASN A 322 39.81 1.03 152.38
C ASN A 322 40.60 -0.17 152.91
N VAL A 323 41.63 -0.63 152.19
CA VAL A 323 42.47 -1.76 152.64
C VAL A 323 43.15 -1.44 153.97
N TYR A 324 43.69 -0.22 154.15
CA TYR A 324 44.33 0.20 155.40
C TYR A 324 43.37 0.26 156.60
N LEU A 325 42.12 0.67 156.36
CA LEU A 325 41.10 0.76 157.41
C LEU A 325 40.57 -0.62 157.82
N GLU A 326 40.47 -1.56 156.89
CA GLU A 326 40.04 -2.94 157.15
C GLU A 326 41.01 -3.68 158.08
N GLU A 327 42.33 -3.55 157.90
CA GLU A 327 43.33 -4.16 158.79
C GLU A 327 43.28 -3.58 160.21
N ARG A 328 43.01 -2.27 160.35
CA ARG A 328 42.90 -1.60 161.65
C ARG A 328 41.66 -2.06 162.43
N VAL A 329 40.56 -2.35 161.74
CA VAL A 329 39.31 -2.84 162.32
C VAL A 329 39.45 -4.28 162.85
N GLN A 330 40.15 -5.16 162.12
CA GLN A 330 40.37 -6.53 162.56
C GLN A 330 41.15 -6.61 163.89
N ILE A 331 42.19 -5.78 164.07
CA ILE A 331 42.98 -5.75 165.31
C ILE A 331 42.13 -5.28 166.50
N LEU A 332 41.29 -4.26 166.29
CA LEU A 332 40.39 -3.73 167.32
C LEU A 332 39.26 -4.71 167.69
N GLN A 333 38.79 -5.53 166.75
CA GLN A 333 37.82 -6.60 167.01
C GLN A 333 38.43 -7.72 167.88
N GLN A 334 39.67 -8.12 167.61
CA GLN A 334 40.37 -9.14 168.42
C GLN A 334 40.55 -8.71 169.88
N GLN A 335 40.87 -7.43 170.12
CA GLN A 335 40.98 -6.89 171.48
C GLN A 335 39.64 -6.83 172.22
N ASN A 336 38.53 -6.64 171.49
CA ASN A 336 37.20 -6.58 172.07
C ASN A 336 36.70 -7.96 172.54
N GLU A 337 36.97 -9.00 171.74
CA GLU A 337 36.67 -10.40 172.07
C GLU A 337 37.39 -10.85 173.35
N ASP A 338 38.67 -10.52 173.51
CA ASP A 338 39.46 -10.87 174.69
C ASP A 338 38.96 -10.20 175.98
N LEU A 339 38.47 -8.96 175.88
CA LEU A 339 37.86 -8.24 177.00
C LEU A 339 36.49 -8.82 177.37
N LYS A 340 35.67 -9.23 176.39
CA LYS A 340 34.38 -9.90 176.65
C LYS A 340 34.57 -11.23 177.37
N ALA A 341 35.53 -12.05 176.95
CA ALA A 341 35.83 -13.32 177.62
C ALA A 341 36.26 -13.14 179.10
N ARG A 342 36.92 -12.04 179.45
CA ARG A 342 37.26 -11.69 180.84
C ARG A 342 36.04 -11.25 181.66
N ILE A 343 35.09 -10.56 181.05
CA ILE A 343 33.85 -10.12 181.71
C ILE A 343 32.96 -11.33 182.01
N ASP A 344 32.84 -12.29 181.08
CA ASP A 344 32.01 -13.49 181.26
C ASP A 344 32.50 -14.39 182.40
N LYS A 345 33.82 -14.50 182.60
CA LYS A 345 34.40 -15.20 183.77
C LYS A 345 34.06 -14.51 185.10
N ASN A 346 34.10 -13.18 185.16
CA ASN A 346 33.73 -12.43 186.36
C ASN A 346 32.22 -12.55 186.66
N LEU A 347 31.37 -12.51 185.63
CA LEU A 347 29.93 -12.71 185.74
C LEU A 347 29.57 -14.11 186.27
N ALA A 348 30.29 -15.15 185.83
CA ALA A 348 30.10 -16.52 186.32
C ALA A 348 30.42 -16.64 187.83
N VAL A 349 31.53 -16.04 188.28
CA VAL A 349 31.92 -16.04 189.70
C VAL A 349 30.94 -15.25 190.57
N SER A 350 30.41 -14.12 190.09
CA SER A 350 29.38 -13.37 190.81
C SER A 350 28.05 -14.12 190.93
N ARG A 351 27.65 -14.89 189.91
CA ARG A 351 26.44 -15.74 189.98
C ARG A 351 26.60 -16.89 190.99
N GLN A 352 27.76 -17.53 191.03
CA GLN A 352 28.04 -18.64 191.94
C GLN A 352 28.01 -18.21 193.42
N LEU A 353 28.60 -17.05 193.74
CA LEU A 353 28.54 -16.47 195.10
C LEU A 353 27.13 -16.02 195.50
N SER A 354 26.27 -15.67 194.54
CA SER A 354 24.87 -15.31 194.80
C SER A 354 23.98 -16.54 195.06
N GLU A 355 24.24 -17.66 194.39
CA GLU A 355 23.56 -18.94 194.64
C GLU A 355 23.94 -19.54 196.00
N GLU A 356 25.21 -19.43 196.41
CA GLU A 356 25.65 -19.87 197.73
C GLU A 356 25.04 -19.03 198.86
N ASN A 357 24.83 -17.73 198.63
CA ASN A 357 24.12 -16.83 199.57
C ASN A 357 22.63 -17.17 199.68
N ALA A 358 21.96 -17.44 198.54
CA ALA A 358 20.56 -17.85 198.53
C ALA A 358 20.34 -19.20 199.22
N ASN A 359 21.27 -20.16 199.05
CA ASN A 359 21.19 -21.47 199.69
C ASN A 359 21.42 -21.40 201.21
N LEU A 360 22.30 -20.52 201.69
CA LEU A 360 22.47 -20.27 203.13
C LEU A 360 21.21 -19.63 203.77
N GLN A 361 20.52 -18.74 203.05
CA GLN A 361 19.25 -18.15 203.48
C GLN A 361 18.16 -19.23 203.69
N VAL A 362 18.07 -20.20 202.78
CA VAL A 362 17.13 -21.33 202.87
C VAL A 362 17.48 -22.28 204.01
N HIS A 363 18.77 -22.48 204.32
CA HIS A 363 19.20 -23.24 205.50
C HIS A 363 18.80 -22.58 206.81
N VAL A 364 18.82 -21.24 206.89
CA VAL A 364 18.36 -20.49 208.08
C VAL A 364 16.85 -20.55 208.24
N GLU A 365 16.06 -20.47 207.16
CA GLU A 365 14.60 -20.54 207.23
C GLU A 365 14.07 -21.94 207.59
N LYS A 366 14.74 -23.00 207.11
CA LYS A 366 14.39 -24.39 207.45
C LYS A 366 14.65 -24.69 208.93
N GLU A 367 15.81 -24.29 209.45
CA GLU A 367 16.11 -24.36 210.89
C GLU A 367 15.09 -23.57 211.74
N SER A 368 14.67 -22.39 211.28
CA SER A 368 13.67 -21.55 211.96
C SER A 368 12.27 -22.18 211.99
N ASN A 369 11.84 -22.83 210.91
CA ASN A 369 10.53 -23.47 210.81
C ASN A 369 10.47 -24.79 211.59
N GLU A 370 11.57 -25.55 211.64
CA GLU A 370 11.61 -26.81 212.38
C GLU A 370 11.69 -26.58 213.90
N LYS A 371 12.43 -25.54 214.33
CA LYS A 371 12.46 -25.08 215.72
C LYS A 371 11.06 -24.66 216.23
N LYS A 372 10.24 -24.06 215.36
CA LYS A 372 8.82 -23.76 215.65
C LYS A 372 7.93 -25.01 215.71
N ARG A 373 8.25 -26.07 214.96
CA ARG A 373 7.54 -27.36 215.02
C ARG A 373 7.84 -28.10 216.32
N LEU A 374 9.11 -28.13 216.71
CA LEU A 374 9.58 -28.76 217.95
C LEU A 374 9.12 -28.01 219.20
N SER A 375 8.84 -26.70 219.14
CA SER A 375 8.26 -25.97 220.29
C SER A 375 6.78 -26.32 220.51
N ARG A 376 5.97 -26.48 219.45
CA ARG A 376 4.53 -26.83 219.56
C ARG A 376 4.29 -28.25 220.03
N THR A 377 5.11 -29.21 219.58
CA THR A 377 4.97 -30.61 220.01
C THR A 377 5.44 -30.83 221.44
N ASN A 378 6.39 -30.03 221.92
CA ASN A 378 6.84 -30.08 223.32
C ASN A 378 5.77 -29.50 224.28
N GLU A 379 5.04 -28.46 223.87
CA GLU A 379 3.89 -27.95 224.61
C GLU A 379 2.74 -28.98 224.68
N GLU A 380 2.51 -29.77 223.63
CA GLU A 380 1.48 -30.82 223.63
C GLU A 380 1.87 -32.03 224.53
N LEU A 381 3.16 -32.37 224.58
CA LEU A 381 3.72 -33.39 225.49
C LEU A 381 3.67 -32.95 226.96
N LEU A 382 3.81 -31.66 227.24
CA LEU A 382 3.64 -31.10 228.59
C LEU A 382 2.17 -31.10 229.04
N TRP A 383 1.22 -30.89 228.11
CA TRP A 383 -0.20 -30.83 228.46
C TRP A 383 -0.80 -32.22 228.76
N ARG A 384 -0.27 -33.31 228.17
CA ARG A 384 -0.78 -34.68 228.40
C ARG A 384 -0.16 -35.43 229.58
N LEU A 385 0.92 -34.93 230.17
CA LEU A 385 1.55 -35.52 231.36
C LEU A 385 0.91 -35.06 232.70
N GLN A 386 -0.02 -34.10 232.69
CA GLN A 386 -0.50 -33.42 233.91
C GLN A 386 -1.98 -33.70 234.31
N THR A 387 -2.80 -34.42 233.54
CA THR A 387 -4.24 -34.63 233.91
C THR A 387 -4.79 -35.98 233.44
N GLY A 388 -5.31 -36.78 234.38
CA GLY A 388 -5.84 -38.13 234.14
C GLY A 388 -7.25 -38.19 233.55
N GLU A 389 -7.63 -39.44 233.22
CA GLU A 389 -8.94 -39.98 232.84
C GLU A 389 -9.30 -40.16 231.33
N LEU A 390 -9.61 -41.45 231.03
CA LEU A 390 -10.58 -42.01 230.07
C LEU A 390 -10.17 -42.33 228.60
N SER A 391 -10.41 -43.62 228.28
CA SER A 391 -10.57 -44.33 226.98
C SER A 391 -11.54 -43.62 226.00
N PRO A 392 -11.71 -43.96 224.68
CA PRO A 392 -11.42 -45.23 223.97
C PRO A 392 -11.01 -45.14 222.46
N ARG A 393 -10.84 -46.33 221.85
CA ARG A 393 -11.07 -46.72 220.43
C ARG A 393 -10.31 -45.97 219.32
N MET A 394 -9.33 -46.63 218.70
CA MET A 394 -9.44 -47.61 217.59
C MET A 394 -9.67 -46.98 216.22
N SER A 395 -8.61 -47.12 215.41
CA SER A 395 -8.64 -47.60 214.03
C SER A 395 -9.23 -46.64 212.97
N PRO A 396 -9.11 -46.95 211.67
CA PRO A 396 -7.88 -46.87 210.87
C PRO A 396 -8.20 -46.27 209.47
N SER A 397 -7.31 -46.49 208.48
CA SER A 397 -7.67 -46.96 207.10
C SER A 397 -7.15 -46.12 205.92
N SER A 398 -6.51 -46.85 204.99
CA SER A 398 -6.61 -46.83 203.51
C SER A 398 -6.30 -45.59 202.64
N SER A 399 -5.46 -45.82 201.61
CA SER A 399 -5.64 -45.63 200.13
C SER A 399 -6.96 -44.99 199.59
N PRO A 400 -7.19 -44.79 198.26
CA PRO A 400 -6.44 -44.20 197.12
C PRO A 400 -7.38 -43.37 196.14
N VAL A 401 -6.88 -42.94 194.95
CA VAL A 401 -7.55 -43.03 193.62
C VAL A 401 -8.68 -42.06 193.12
N HIS A 402 -8.61 -41.71 191.80
CA HIS A 402 -9.62 -41.38 190.75
C HIS A 402 -10.14 -39.95 190.39
N ARG A 403 -9.87 -39.53 189.11
CA ARG A 403 -10.74 -38.93 188.03
C ARG A 403 -11.55 -37.60 188.25
N PRO A 404 -12.15 -36.93 187.23
CA PRO A 404 -11.80 -36.65 185.80
C PRO A 404 -12.14 -35.19 185.32
N SER A 405 -11.92 -34.92 184.01
CA SER A 405 -12.79 -34.11 183.11
C SER A 405 -12.64 -32.57 182.98
N SER A 406 -12.52 -32.15 181.69
CA SER A 406 -13.08 -30.95 181.03
C SER A 406 -12.42 -29.56 181.22
N GLY A 407 -12.32 -28.81 180.10
CA GLY A 407 -11.67 -27.49 179.97
C GLY A 407 -12.38 -26.31 180.67
N PRO A 408 -12.14 -25.02 180.32
CA PRO A 408 -11.47 -24.45 179.13
C PRO A 408 -10.46 -23.27 179.40
N GLY A 409 -9.89 -22.65 178.35
CA GLY A 409 -9.58 -21.19 178.35
C GLY A 409 -8.21 -20.68 177.87
N SER A 410 -8.15 -20.25 176.59
CA SER A 410 -7.24 -19.33 175.86
C SER A 410 -6.94 -17.96 176.55
N PRO A 411 -6.12 -16.99 175.99
CA PRO A 411 -5.57 -16.82 174.61
C PRO A 411 -4.04 -16.47 174.48
N ALA A 412 -3.32 -16.89 173.41
CA ALA A 412 -3.02 -16.28 172.08
C ALA A 412 -1.93 -15.16 172.10
N ARG A 413 -0.95 -14.97 171.19
CA ARG A 413 -0.31 -15.57 169.97
C ARG A 413 0.78 -14.52 169.51
N PRO A 414 1.45 -14.55 168.33
CA PRO A 414 1.98 -15.62 167.45
C PRO A 414 3.41 -15.41 166.83
N HIS A 415 3.96 -16.54 166.34
CA HIS A 415 4.68 -16.80 165.04
C HIS A 415 6.05 -16.19 164.70
N SER A 416 6.93 -16.83 163.90
CA SER A 416 6.93 -18.15 163.22
C SER A 416 8.32 -18.48 162.65
N TYR A 417 8.54 -19.78 162.39
CA TYR A 417 9.59 -20.38 161.58
C TYR A 417 9.44 -20.16 160.06
N HIS A 418 10.55 -20.29 159.32
CA HIS A 418 10.85 -21.43 158.42
C HIS A 418 12.25 -21.95 158.81
N GLN A 419 12.60 -23.23 158.77
CA GLN A 419 12.32 -24.29 157.81
C GLN A 419 12.10 -25.64 158.52
#